data_AF-W7T0G7-F1
#
_entry.id   AF-W7T0G7-F1
#
_cell.length_a   1.000
_cell.length_b   1.000
_cell.length_c   1.000
_cell.angle_alpha   90.00
_cell.angle_beta   90.00
_cell.angle_gamma   90.00
#
_symmetry.space_group_name_H-M   'P 1'
#
loop_
_entity.id
_entity.type
_entity.pdbx_description
1 polymer ?
#
loop_
_entity_poly.entity_id
_entity_poly.type
_entity_poly.pdbx_seq_one_letter_code
_entity_poly.pdbx_strand_id
1 'polypeptide(L)'
;MAFPASVIMAGKEQAAVGFEPSDHVCRRAGVLPSPVAPADKLGVSRQALSGEWPLNGVRLREDGTCGWYVWSGRTLSHDPDFFVPLHVEHLVEARPEVAPYLGLPPGWRFLLAPDHEDVWFDGSVLDGPNLV
;
A
#
# COMPACT_ATOMS: atom_id res chain seq x y z
N MET A 1 23.63 -47.67 37.37
CA MET A 1 23.54 -47.89 35.91
C MET A 1 23.78 -46.57 35.22
N ALA A 2 24.59 -46.58 34.15
CA ALA A 2 25.14 -45.41 33.45
C ALA A 2 24.45 -45.18 32.09
N PHE A 3 24.34 -43.90 31.69
CA PHE A 3 24.33 -43.19 30.36
C PHE A 3 23.85 -43.91 29.05
N PRO A 4 23.46 -43.22 27.92
CA PRO A 4 23.92 -41.88 27.45
C PRO A 4 22.86 -40.98 26.72
N ALA A 5 23.07 -39.66 26.65
CA ALA A 5 23.59 -38.80 25.56
C ALA A 5 22.60 -38.32 24.46
N SER A 6 22.78 -37.04 24.12
CA SER A 6 22.10 -36.14 23.17
C SER A 6 21.79 -36.66 21.76
N VAL A 7 20.71 -36.12 21.17
CA VAL A 7 20.63 -35.79 19.73
C VAL A 7 19.99 -34.40 19.57
N ILE A 8 20.73 -33.53 18.89
CA ILE A 8 20.31 -32.23 18.33
C ILE A 8 19.77 -32.49 16.92
N MET A 9 18.64 -31.87 16.53
CA MET A 9 18.17 -31.50 15.17
C MET A 9 16.65 -31.25 15.29
N ALA A 10 15.98 -30.30 14.65
CA ALA A 10 16.29 -29.20 13.76
C ALA A 10 14.99 -28.37 13.63
N GLY A 11 15.09 -27.10 13.26
CA GLY A 11 13.95 -26.33 12.77
C GLY A 11 13.25 -25.47 13.82
N LYS A 12 13.86 -24.34 14.19
CA LYS A 12 13.04 -23.15 14.40
C LYS A 12 12.39 -22.85 13.05
N GLU A 13 11.15 -23.29 12.87
CA GLU A 13 10.28 -22.75 11.84
C GLU A 13 10.13 -21.26 12.17
N GLN A 14 10.96 -20.46 11.51
CA GLN A 14 10.78 -19.02 11.45
C GLN A 14 9.50 -18.85 10.66
N ALA A 15 8.38 -18.69 11.38
CA ALA A 15 7.18 -18.17 10.78
C ALA A 15 7.59 -16.86 10.10
N ALA A 16 7.57 -16.86 8.76
CA ALA A 16 7.52 -15.63 8.01
C ALA A 16 6.43 -14.79 8.67
N VAL A 17 6.77 -13.58 9.12
CA VAL A 17 5.75 -12.59 9.47
C VAL A 17 5.04 -12.29 8.16
N GLY A 18 4.01 -13.09 7.88
CA GLY A 18 3.16 -12.96 6.73
C GLY A 18 2.39 -11.66 6.88
N PHE A 19 2.61 -10.76 5.94
CA PHE A 19 1.72 -9.64 5.72
C PHE A 19 0.36 -10.20 5.29
N GLU A 20 -0.60 -10.28 6.21
CA GLU A 20 -2.01 -10.54 5.90
C GLU A 20 -2.70 -9.18 5.73
N PRO A 21 -2.97 -8.72 4.50
CA PRO A 21 -3.60 -7.44 4.28
C PRO A 21 -5.00 -7.44 4.90
N SER A 22 -5.25 -6.51 5.83
CA SER A 22 -6.56 -6.35 6.44
C SER A 22 -7.54 -5.74 5.44
N ASP A 23 -8.66 -6.42 5.15
CA ASP A 23 -9.70 -5.99 4.21
C ASP A 23 -10.76 -5.07 4.85
N HIS A 24 -10.56 -4.64 6.10
CA HIS A 24 -11.58 -3.91 6.86
C HIS A 24 -11.99 -2.57 6.21
N VAL A 25 -11.07 -1.88 5.53
CA VAL A 25 -11.39 -0.64 4.79
C VAL A 25 -12.32 -0.94 3.63
N CYS A 26 -12.07 -2.02 2.88
CA CYS A 26 -12.95 -2.46 1.79
C CYS A 26 -14.36 -2.80 2.31
N ARG A 27 -14.45 -3.48 3.46
CA ARG A 27 -15.73 -3.78 4.11
C ARG A 27 -16.46 -2.52 4.56
N ARG A 28 -15.76 -1.56 5.17
CA ARG A 28 -16.33 -0.26 5.59
C ARG A 28 -16.82 0.56 4.39
N ALA A 29 -16.11 0.46 3.27
CA ALA A 29 -16.47 1.05 1.99
C ALA A 29 -17.59 0.30 1.24
N GLY A 30 -17.96 -0.92 1.66
CA GLY A 30 -18.97 -1.75 1.01
C GLY A 30 -18.55 -2.27 -0.37
N VAL A 31 -17.24 -2.47 -0.59
CA VAL A 31 -16.67 -2.92 -1.87
C VAL A 31 -15.98 -4.27 -1.76
N LEU A 32 -15.94 -5.00 -2.87
CA LEU A 32 -15.11 -6.20 -2.97
C LEU A 32 -13.62 -5.79 -3.04
N PRO A 33 -12.75 -6.42 -2.23
CA PRO A 33 -11.31 -6.17 -2.31
C PRO A 33 -10.77 -6.48 -3.71
N SER A 34 -9.92 -5.59 -4.20
CA SER A 34 -9.07 -5.79 -5.37
C SER A 34 -7.61 -5.81 -4.89
N PRO A 35 -7.10 -6.96 -4.44
CA PRO A 35 -5.76 -7.04 -3.85
C PRO A 35 -4.67 -6.71 -4.87
N VAL A 36 -3.54 -6.21 -4.37
CA VAL A 36 -2.31 -6.00 -5.14
C VAL A 36 -1.23 -6.96 -4.65
N ALA A 37 -0.38 -7.44 -5.55
CA ALA A 37 0.72 -8.32 -5.17
C ALA A 37 1.88 -7.49 -4.57
N PRO A 38 2.66 -8.04 -3.62
CA PRO A 38 3.83 -7.37 -3.05
C PRO A 38 4.84 -6.90 -4.11
N ALA A 39 5.00 -7.68 -5.18
CA ALA A 39 5.88 -7.40 -6.31
C ALA A 39 5.29 -6.44 -7.36
N ASP A 40 4.02 -6.05 -7.24
CA ASP A 40 3.44 -5.06 -8.14
C ASP A 40 4.07 -3.69 -7.91
N LYS A 41 4.12 -2.88 -8.97
CA LYS A 41 4.62 -1.51 -8.89
C LYS A 41 3.47 -0.51 -8.76
N LEU A 42 3.72 0.53 -7.97
CA LEU A 42 2.91 1.74 -7.84
C LEU A 42 3.76 2.98 -8.11
N GLY A 43 3.10 4.11 -8.37
CA GLY A 43 3.75 5.42 -8.38
C GLY A 43 3.84 5.99 -6.97
N VAL A 44 5.01 6.45 -6.54
CA VAL A 44 5.20 7.08 -5.23
C VAL A 44 5.98 8.38 -5.34
N SER A 45 5.62 9.40 -4.56
CA SER A 45 6.47 10.58 -4.39
C SER A 45 7.60 10.29 -3.40
N ARG A 46 8.77 10.91 -3.58
CA ARG A 46 9.90 10.70 -2.65
C ARG A 46 9.55 11.09 -1.20
N GLN A 47 8.73 12.11 -1.03
CA GLN A 47 8.26 12.60 0.27
C GLN A 47 7.34 11.60 1.00
N ALA A 48 6.62 10.75 0.25
CA ALA A 48 5.80 9.72 0.86
C ALA A 48 6.62 8.72 1.68
N LEU A 49 7.90 8.54 1.34
CA LEU A 49 8.81 7.64 2.04
C LEU A 49 9.48 8.30 3.25
N SER A 50 9.43 9.63 3.39
CA SER A 50 10.02 10.34 4.53
C SER A 50 9.10 10.48 5.75
N GLY A 51 7.89 9.91 5.69
CA GLY A 51 6.92 9.97 6.79
C GLY A 51 6.20 11.32 6.92
N GLU A 52 6.18 12.12 5.85
CA GLU A 52 5.45 13.39 5.82
C GLU A 52 3.93 13.17 5.79
N TRP A 53 3.18 14.15 6.28
CA TRP A 53 1.72 14.16 6.32
C TRP A 53 1.15 15.40 5.61
N PRO A 54 -0.06 15.33 5.04
CA PRO A 54 -0.90 14.15 4.90
C PRO A 54 -0.36 13.18 3.84
N LEU A 55 -0.69 11.90 3.97
CA LEU A 55 -0.38 10.86 2.99
C LEU A 55 -1.63 10.57 2.16
N ASN A 56 -1.53 10.82 0.87
CA ASN A 56 -2.63 10.68 -0.06
C ASN A 56 -2.41 9.45 -0.94
N GLY A 57 -3.51 8.84 -1.37
CA GLY A 57 -3.49 7.82 -2.40
C GLY A 57 -4.66 7.94 -3.34
N VAL A 58 -4.45 7.60 -4.60
CA VAL A 58 -5.50 7.42 -5.61
C VAL A 58 -5.22 6.14 -6.38
N ARG A 59 -6.25 5.33 -6.60
CA ARG A 59 -6.17 4.17 -7.49
C ARG A 59 -6.83 4.48 -8.82
N LEU A 60 -6.00 4.62 -9.85
CA LEU A 60 -6.44 4.76 -11.23
C LEU A 60 -6.78 3.38 -11.81
N ARG A 61 -7.32 3.38 -13.03
CA ARG A 61 -7.43 2.15 -13.83
C ARG A 61 -6.02 1.59 -14.08
N GLU A 62 -5.90 0.28 -14.12
CA GLU A 62 -4.63 -0.40 -14.37
C GLU A 62 -4.08 -0.02 -15.75
N ASP A 63 -2.89 0.58 -15.77
CA ASP A 63 -2.13 0.94 -16.98
C ASP A 63 -0.71 0.36 -16.89
N GLY A 64 -0.62 -0.98 -16.83
CA GLY A 64 0.65 -1.70 -16.71
C GLY A 64 1.32 -1.64 -15.32
N THR A 65 0.64 -1.06 -14.32
CA THR A 65 0.99 -1.06 -12.89
C THR A 65 -0.25 -1.44 -12.06
N CYS A 66 -0.16 -1.50 -10.72
CA CYS A 66 -1.34 -1.77 -9.89
C CYS A 66 -2.33 -0.59 -9.77
N GLY A 67 -2.01 0.53 -10.42
CA GLY A 67 -2.87 1.72 -10.51
C GLY A 67 -2.78 2.67 -9.31
N TRP A 68 -2.05 2.31 -8.25
CA TRP A 68 -1.85 3.18 -7.10
C TRP A 68 -0.84 4.29 -7.37
N TYR A 69 -1.20 5.51 -6.98
CA TYR A 69 -0.32 6.66 -6.88
C TYR A 69 -0.40 7.21 -5.46
N VAL A 70 0.73 7.30 -4.77
CA VAL A 70 0.82 7.67 -3.35
C VAL A 70 1.79 8.83 -3.17
N TRP A 71 1.37 9.89 -2.47
CA TRP A 71 2.21 11.07 -2.24
C TRP A 71 1.95 11.71 -0.88
N SER A 72 2.95 12.41 -0.35
CA SER A 72 2.78 13.25 0.84
C SER A 72 2.67 14.72 0.50
N GLY A 73 1.96 15.45 1.37
CA GLY A 73 1.76 16.89 1.27
C GLY A 73 0.36 17.28 0.79
N ARG A 74 0.06 18.57 0.89
CA ARG A 74 -1.27 19.13 0.55
C ARG A 74 -1.48 19.37 -0.94
N THR A 75 -0.40 19.51 -1.69
CA THR A 75 -0.42 19.89 -3.11
C THR A 75 0.20 18.77 -3.92
N LEU A 76 -0.56 18.27 -4.91
CA LEU A 76 -0.03 17.38 -5.93
C LEU A 76 0.88 18.19 -6.87
N SER A 77 2.09 17.70 -7.13
CA SER A 77 3.00 18.35 -8.08
C SER A 77 2.56 18.09 -9.52
N HIS A 78 2.83 19.06 -10.41
CA HIS A 78 2.69 18.89 -11.87
C HIS A 78 4.00 18.49 -12.56
N ASP A 79 5.02 18.16 -11.77
CA ASP A 79 6.30 17.67 -12.28
C ASP A 79 6.09 16.26 -12.89
N PRO A 80 6.42 16.03 -14.17
CA PRO A 80 6.28 14.71 -14.80
C PRO A 80 7.13 13.62 -14.13
N ASP A 81 8.18 13.99 -13.40
CA ASP A 81 9.05 13.07 -12.66
C ASP A 81 8.67 12.98 -11.17
N PHE A 82 7.49 13.48 -10.78
CA PHE A 82 7.04 13.50 -9.40
C PHE A 82 6.84 12.09 -8.83
N PHE A 83 6.25 11.20 -9.61
CA PHE A 83 6.03 9.81 -9.24
C PHE A 83 7.14 8.93 -9.78
N VAL A 84 7.76 8.16 -8.89
CA VAL A 84 8.73 7.12 -9.25
C VAL A 84 8.12 5.74 -8.99
N PRO A 85 8.46 4.71 -9.78
CA PRO A 85 7.97 3.36 -9.54
C PRO A 85 8.58 2.76 -8.27
N LEU A 86 7.76 2.18 -7.40
CA LEU A 86 8.17 1.43 -6.23
C LEU A 86 7.33 0.15 -6.09
N HIS A 87 7.93 -0.94 -5.59
CA HIS A 87 7.15 -2.14 -5.25
C HIS A 87 6.25 -1.89 -4.04
N VAL A 88 5.06 -2.51 -4.06
CA VAL A 88 4.07 -2.41 -2.98
C VAL A 88 4.70 -2.78 -1.63
N GLU A 89 5.50 -3.85 -1.58
CA GLU A 89 6.14 -4.30 -0.33
C GLU A 89 7.02 -3.20 0.31
N HIS A 90 7.81 -2.50 -0.49
CA HIS A 90 8.69 -1.44 0.02
C HIS A 90 7.91 -0.20 0.49
N LEU A 91 6.77 0.10 -0.14
CA LEU A 91 5.88 1.16 0.37
C LEU A 91 5.32 0.77 1.73
N VAL A 92 4.84 -0.47 1.88
CA VAL A 92 4.28 -0.98 3.13
C VAL A 92 5.33 -1.05 4.24
N GLU A 93 6.57 -1.41 3.92
CA GLU A 93 7.69 -1.38 4.87
C GLU A 93 7.95 0.05 5.38
N ALA A 94 7.92 1.05 4.49
CA ALA A 94 8.17 2.45 4.84
C ALA A 94 6.95 3.12 5.52
N ARG A 95 5.74 2.76 5.11
CA ARG A 95 4.46 3.37 5.51
C ARG A 95 3.41 2.27 5.78
N PRO A 96 3.56 1.47 6.86
CA PRO A 96 2.67 0.34 7.13
C PRO A 96 1.19 0.73 7.26
N GLU A 97 0.89 1.99 7.58
CA GLU A 97 -0.46 2.52 7.62
C GLU A 97 -1.19 2.45 6.28
N VAL A 98 -0.51 2.38 5.13
CA VAL A 98 -1.19 2.32 3.81
C VAL A 98 -1.80 0.96 3.51
N ALA A 99 -1.31 -0.11 4.17
CA ALA A 99 -1.64 -1.48 3.85
C ALA A 99 -3.14 -1.78 3.76
N PRO A 100 -4.00 -1.30 4.69
CA PRO A 100 -5.43 -1.59 4.63
C PRO A 100 -6.16 -0.95 3.44
N TYR A 101 -5.59 0.11 2.86
CA TYR A 101 -6.20 0.88 1.78
C TYR A 101 -5.87 0.33 0.41
N LEU A 102 -4.73 -0.37 0.26
CA LEU A 102 -4.25 -0.86 -1.03
C LEU A 102 -5.16 -1.91 -1.69
N GLY A 103 -6.09 -2.50 -0.92
CA GLY A 103 -7.13 -3.39 -1.43
C GLY A 103 -8.33 -2.68 -2.07
N LEU A 104 -8.48 -1.36 -1.92
CA LEU A 104 -9.60 -0.61 -2.51
C LEU A 104 -9.52 -0.64 -4.03
N PRO A 105 -10.63 -0.87 -4.76
CA PRO A 105 -10.62 -0.97 -6.22
C PRO A 105 -10.31 0.37 -6.91
N PRO A 106 -10.06 0.39 -8.23
CA PRO A 106 -9.91 1.63 -8.99
C PRO A 106 -11.08 2.60 -8.75
N GLY A 107 -10.77 3.90 -8.73
CA GLY A 107 -11.72 4.97 -8.42
C GLY A 107 -11.73 5.37 -6.95
N TRP A 108 -10.92 4.72 -6.11
CA TRP A 108 -10.86 5.05 -4.68
C TRP A 108 -9.68 5.91 -4.32
N ARG A 109 -9.89 6.74 -3.31
CA ARG A 109 -8.91 7.65 -2.73
C ARG A 109 -8.83 7.47 -1.24
N PHE A 110 -7.66 7.78 -0.70
CA PHE A 110 -7.47 7.95 0.74
C PHE A 110 -6.65 9.20 1.03
N LEU A 111 -6.87 9.79 2.20
CA LEU A 111 -6.03 10.81 2.81
C LEU A 111 -5.87 10.44 4.28
N LEU A 112 -4.62 10.22 4.68
CA LEU A 112 -4.24 9.87 6.05
C LEU A 112 -3.46 11.03 6.67
N ALA A 113 -3.72 11.31 7.93
CA ALA A 113 -2.92 12.16 8.81
C ALA A 113 -2.96 11.56 10.23
N PRO A 114 -2.12 12.02 11.18
CA PRO A 114 -2.01 11.41 12.51
C PRO A 114 -3.34 11.17 13.24
N ASP A 115 -4.29 12.09 13.09
CA ASP A 115 -5.61 12.02 13.74
C ASP A 115 -6.77 12.14 12.73
N HIS A 116 -6.51 11.88 11.45
CA HIS A 116 -7.49 12.12 10.39
C HIS A 116 -7.41 11.04 9.31
N GLU A 117 -8.56 10.52 8.91
CA GLU A 117 -8.71 9.55 7.84
C GLU A 117 -9.91 9.94 6.98
N ASP A 118 -9.66 10.18 5.68
CA ASP A 118 -10.71 10.24 4.67
C ASP A 118 -10.51 9.13 3.66
N VAL A 119 -11.58 8.38 3.36
CA VAL A 119 -11.62 7.36 2.30
C VAL A 119 -12.88 7.58 1.48
N TRP A 120 -12.74 7.77 0.17
CA TRP A 120 -13.89 8.06 -0.68
C TRP A 120 -13.71 7.55 -2.10
N PHE A 121 -14.85 7.32 -2.75
CA PHE A 121 -14.90 7.04 -4.18
C PHE A 121 -14.91 8.36 -4.97
N ASP A 122 -14.06 8.43 -5.98
CA ASP A 122 -13.93 9.54 -6.92
C ASP A 122 -13.95 8.96 -8.34
N GLY A 123 -15.15 8.91 -8.94
CA GLY A 123 -15.32 8.38 -10.29
C GLY A 123 -14.55 9.15 -11.37
N SER A 124 -14.19 10.42 -11.12
CA SER A 124 -13.51 11.26 -12.10
C SER A 124 -12.11 10.75 -12.46
N VAL A 125 -11.48 9.97 -11.57
CA VAL A 125 -10.15 9.39 -11.79
C VAL A 125 -10.18 8.17 -12.73
N LEU A 126 -11.37 7.70 -13.11
CA LEU A 126 -11.55 6.57 -14.02
C LEU A 126 -11.69 6.98 -15.48
N ASP A 127 -11.90 8.27 -15.75
CA ASP A 127 -12.30 8.79 -17.06
C ASP A 127 -11.12 9.23 -17.97
N GLY A 128 -9.86 9.06 -17.55
CA GLY A 128 -8.68 9.21 -18.43
C GLY A 128 -7.42 9.82 -17.78
N PRO A 129 -6.29 9.87 -18.51
CA PRO A 129 -4.92 10.03 -17.96
C PRO A 129 -4.56 11.43 -17.42
N ASN A 130 -5.51 12.33 -17.22
CA ASN A 130 -5.24 13.74 -16.91
C ASN A 130 -5.05 14.06 -15.41
N LEU A 131 -4.87 13.07 -14.54
CA LEU A 131 -4.98 13.28 -13.09
C LEU A 131 -3.74 12.95 -12.25
N VAL A 132 -2.62 12.58 -12.86
CA VAL A 132 -1.31 12.42 -12.19
C VAL A 132 -0.18 12.82 -13.11
#